data_AF-A0A954NLC1-F1
#
_entry.id   AF-A0A954NLC1-F1
#
_cell.length_a   1.000
_cell.length_b   1.000
_cell.length_c   1.000
_cell.angle_alpha   90.00
_cell.angle_beta   90.00
_cell.angle_gamma   90.00
#
_symmetry.space_group_name_H-M   'P 1'
#
loop_
_entity.id
_entity.type
_entity.pdbx_description
1 polymer ?
#
loop_
_entity_poly.entity_id
_entity_poly.type
_entity_poly.pdbx_seq_one_letter_code
_entity_poly.pdbx_strand_id
1 'polypeptide(L)'
;MRHFKLPLIVTAIVFVLMIVASIAAFVWLGSQKIPDRQLAERAGLLGSGIATLGMFVIAPFWLWGAAMLGKERRAKAARKVNQR
;
A
#
# COMPACT_ATOMS: atom_id res chain seq x y z
N MET A 1 -0.06 15.09 -12.43
CA MET A 1 -0.54 13.69 -12.48
C MET A 1 0.55 12.68 -12.84
N ARG A 2 1.57 13.02 -13.64
CA ARG A 2 2.61 12.06 -14.08
C ARG A 2 3.38 11.39 -12.93
N HIS A 3 3.64 12.10 -11.83
CA HIS A 3 4.35 11.60 -10.63
C HIS A 3 3.57 10.60 -9.78
N PHE A 4 2.26 10.48 -9.98
CA PHE A 4 1.40 9.55 -9.23
C PHE A 4 1.04 8.29 -10.02
N LYS A 5 1.42 8.20 -11.29
CA LYS A 5 1.16 7.01 -12.12
C LYS A 5 1.83 5.76 -11.54
N LEU A 6 3.11 5.88 -11.16
CA LEU A 6 3.85 4.76 -10.58
C LEU A 6 3.26 4.33 -9.22
N PRO A 7 3.02 5.23 -8.24
CA PRO A 7 2.33 4.88 -7.01
C PRO A 7 0.97 4.19 -7.22
N LEU A 8 0.16 4.66 -8.18
CA LEU A 8 -1.14 4.08 -8.49
C LEU A 8 -1.02 2.66 -9.06
N ILE A 9 -0.10 2.43 -10.01
CA ILE A 9 0.14 1.10 -10.59
C ILE A 9 0.62 0.14 -9.51
N VAL A 10 1.59 0.56 -8.69
CA VAL A 10 2.10 -0.26 -7.58
C VAL A 10 0.99 -0.60 -6.60
N THR A 11 0.16 0.37 -6.22
CA THR A 11 -0.97 0.14 -5.32
C THR A 11 -1.95 -0.88 -5.90
N ALA A 12 -2.31 -0.76 -7.18
CA ALA A 12 -3.22 -1.69 -7.84
C ALA A 12 -2.67 -3.13 -7.86
N ILE A 13 -1.39 -3.31 -8.21
CA ILE A 13 -0.73 -4.62 -8.24
C ILE A 13 -0.67 -5.21 -6.83
N VAL A 14 -0.19 -4.44 -5.85
CA VAL A 14 -0.06 -4.91 -4.46
C VAL A 14 -1.43 -5.26 -3.88
N PHE A 15 -2.47 -4.48 -4.18
CA PHE A 15 -3.82 -4.75 -3.72
C PHE A 15 -4.36 -6.10 -4.24
N VAL A 16 -4.18 -6.38 -5.53
CA VAL A 16 -4.57 -7.68 -6.11
C VAL A 16 -3.80 -8.82 -5.43
N LEU A 17 -2.48 -8.66 -5.24
CA LEU A 17 -1.66 -9.66 -4.56
C LEU A 17 -2.10 -9.89 -3.10
N MET A 18 -2.46 -8.83 -2.37
CA MET A 18 -2.96 -8.95 -1.01
C MET A 18 -4.29 -9.70 -0.94
N ILE A 19 -5.20 -9.47 -1.89
CA ILE A 19 -6.45 -10.23 -1.96
C ILE A 19 -6.17 -11.72 -2.18
N VAL A 20 -5.31 -12.04 -3.16
CA VAL A 20 -4.94 -13.44 -3.46
C VAL A 20 -4.28 -14.10 -2.24
N ALA A 21 -3.35 -13.41 -1.58
CA ALA A 21 -2.68 -13.90 -0.38
C ALA A 21 -3.67 -14.10 0.78
N SER A 22 -4.63 -13.18 0.96
CA SER A 22 -5.64 -13.28 2.01
C SER A 22 -6.57 -14.48 1.77
N ILE A 23 -7.04 -14.67 0.53
CA ILE A 23 -7.88 -15.83 0.18
C ILE A 23 -7.10 -17.14 0.42
N ALA A 24 -5.85 -17.21 -0.04
CA ALA A 24 -5.01 -18.39 0.17
C ALA A 24 -4.79 -18.67 1.67
N ALA A 25 -4.54 -17.62 2.47
CA ALA A 25 -4.39 -17.73 3.91
C ALA A 25 -5.67 -18.22 4.59
N PHE A 26 -6.84 -17.72 4.19
CA PHE A 26 -8.14 -18.18 4.71
C PHE A 26 -8.42 -19.65 4.38
N VAL A 27 -8.17 -20.08 3.12
CA VAL A 27 -8.31 -21.48 2.71
C VAL A 27 -7.37 -22.39 3.50
N TRP A 28 -6.13 -21.95 3.70
CA TRP A 28 -5.15 -22.70 4.50
C TRP A 28 -5.51 -22.75 5.98
N LEU A 29 -6.11 -21.70 6.54
CA LEU A 29 -6.58 -21.70 7.93
C LEU A 29 -7.78 -22.63 8.12
N GLY A 30 -8.72 -22.63 7.17
CA GLY A 30 -9.92 -23.46 7.20
C GLY A 30 -9.65 -24.96 7.02
N SER A 31 -8.50 -25.33 6.44
CA SER A 31 -8.10 -26.74 6.36
C SER A 31 -7.50 -27.27 7.67
N GLN A 32 -7.17 -26.40 8.62
CA GLN A 32 -6.66 -26.80 9.92
C GLN A 32 -7.80 -27.04 10.91
N LYS A 33 -7.73 -28.14 11.66
CA LYS A 33 -8.68 -28.45 12.74
C LYS A 33 -8.36 -27.63 14.00
N ILE A 34 -8.48 -26.30 13.91
CA ILE A 34 -8.24 -25.37 15.00
C ILE A 34 -9.57 -25.00 15.67
N PRO A 35 -9.64 -24.86 17.00
CA PRO A 35 -10.83 -24.34 17.70
C PRO A 35 -11.22 -22.94 17.21
N ASP A 36 -12.52 -22.67 17.04
CA ASP A 36 -13.07 -21.42 16.46
C ASP A 36 -12.50 -20.14 17.08
N ARG A 37 -12.29 -20.14 18.40
CA ARG A 37 -11.74 -18.98 19.12
C ARG A 37 -10.30 -18.64 18.68
N GLN A 38 -9.46 -19.65 18.43
CA GLN A 38 -8.10 -19.45 17.94
C GLN A 38 -8.07 -19.14 16.44
N LEU A 39 -9.07 -19.60 15.70
CA LEU A 39 -9.19 -19.34 14.26
C LEU A 39 -9.41 -17.83 13.99
N ALA A 40 -10.29 -17.19 14.76
CA ALA A 40 -10.53 -15.75 14.65
C ALA A 40 -9.27 -14.92 14.99
N GLU A 41 -8.54 -15.30 16.04
CA GLU A 41 -7.31 -14.61 16.45
C GLU A 41 -6.20 -14.75 15.40
N ARG A 42 -6.00 -15.96 14.87
CA ARG A 42 -5.02 -16.23 13.80
C ARG A 42 -5.38 -15.54 12.48
N ALA A 43 -6.66 -15.52 12.12
CA ALA A 43 -7.14 -14.80 10.94
C ALA A 43 -6.91 -13.29 11.09
N GLY A 44 -7.16 -12.73 12.27
CA GLY A 44 -6.87 -11.33 12.58
C GLY A 44 -5.39 -11.00 12.47
N LEU A 45 -4.53 -11.84 13.05
CA LEU A 45 -3.07 -11.68 12.96
C LEU A 45 -2.57 -11.76 11.51
N LEU A 46 -3.02 -12.76 10.74
CA LEU A 46 -2.66 -12.90 9.33
C LEU A 46 -3.13 -11.71 8.50
N GLY A 47 -4.38 -11.28 8.69
CA GLY A 47 -4.93 -10.11 8.00
C GLY A 47 -4.15 -8.84 8.30
N SER A 48 -3.84 -8.60 9.58
CA SER A 48 -3.03 -7.45 10.00
C SER A 48 -1.60 -7.49 9.45
N GLY A 49 -0.99 -8.68 9.39
CA GLY A 49 0.35 -8.88 8.82
C GLY A 49 0.39 -8.59 7.32
N ILE A 50 -0.58 -9.13 6.56
CA ILE A 50 -0.71 -8.87 5.12
C ILE A 50 -0.95 -7.38 4.86
N ALA A 51 -1.84 -6.74 5.62
CA ALA A 51 -2.11 -5.31 5.52
C ALA A 51 -0.87 -4.44 5.79
N THR A 52 -0.13 -4.77 6.85
CA THR A 52 1.08 -4.05 7.24
C THR A 52 2.15 -4.17 6.16
N LEU A 53 2.39 -5.39 5.66
CA LEU A 53 3.36 -5.64 4.59
C LEU A 53 2.99 -4.89 3.30
N GLY A 54 1.72 -4.95 2.90
CA GLY A 54 1.23 -4.20 1.75
C GLY A 54 1.49 -2.70 1.88
N MET A 55 1.25 -2.15 3.07
CA MET A 55 1.45 -0.72 3.33
C MET A 55 2.94 -0.34 3.33
N PHE A 56 3.82 -1.19 3.86
CA PHE A 56 5.27 -1.00 3.77
C PHE A 56 5.78 -0.98 2.32
N VAL A 57 5.16 -1.74 1.43
CA VAL A 57 5.51 -1.73 0.00
C VAL A 57 4.95 -0.49 -0.69
N ILE A 58 3.70 -0.09 -0.41
CA ILE A 58 3.02 1.02 -1.10
C ILE A 58 3.56 2.39 -0.65
N ALA A 59 3.79 2.57 0.65
CA ALA A 59 4.09 3.88 1.23
C ALA A 59 5.33 4.58 0.63
N PRO A 60 6.48 3.91 0.39
CA PRO A 60 7.66 4.55 -0.20
C PRO A 60 7.39 5.19 -1.56
N PHE A 61 6.57 4.56 -2.40
CA PHE A 61 6.24 5.10 -3.73
C PHE A 61 5.38 6.35 -3.63
N TRP A 62 4.39 6.35 -2.74
CA TRP A 62 3.56 7.52 -2.50
C TRP A 62 4.35 8.69 -1.91
N LEU A 63 5.25 8.42 -0.95
CA LEU A 63 6.14 9.42 -0.38
C LEU A 63 7.05 10.02 -1.46
N TRP A 64 7.60 9.19 -2.35
CA TRP A 64 8.42 9.65 -3.46
C TRP A 64 7.63 10.54 -4.44
N GLY A 65 6.42 10.14 -4.82
CA GLY A 65 5.53 10.93 -5.68
C GLY A 65 5.15 12.28 -5.05
N ALA A 66 4.87 12.30 -3.76
CA ALA A 66 4.56 13.52 -3.00
C ALA A 66 5.78 14.45 -2.92
N ALA A 67 6.98 13.90 -2.67
CA ALA A 67 8.21 14.69 -2.62
C ALA A 67 8.52 15.37 -3.96
N MET A 68 8.33 14.67 -5.08
CA MET A 68 8.52 15.24 -6.42
C MET A 68 7.51 16.35 -6.72
N LEU A 69 6.23 16.14 -6.38
CA LEU A 69 5.21 17.19 -6.53
C LEU A 69 5.55 18.44 -5.69
N GLY A 70 6.05 18.25 -4.47
CA GLY A 70 6.49 19.33 -3.60
C GLY A 70 7.61 20.15 -4.22
N LYS A 71 8.62 19.50 -4.81
CA LYS A 71 9.72 20.18 -5.52
C LYS A 71 9.21 21.00 -6.72
N GLU A 72 8.32 20.45 -7.53
CA GLU A 72 7.75 21.17 -8.68
C GLU A 72 6.96 22.42 -8.27
N ARG A 73 6.17 22.32 -7.18
CA ARG A 73 5.41 23.45 -6.66
C ARG A 73 6.33 24.59 -6.20
N ARG A 74 7.41 24.27 -5.49
CA ARG A 74 8.41 25.27 -5.05
C ARG A 74 9.14 25.91 -6.24
N ALA A 75 9.53 25.10 -7.23
CA ALA A 75 10.18 25.60 -8.44
C ALA A 75 9.28 26.55 -9.25
N LYS A 76 7.99 26.22 -9.37
CA LYS A 76 7.00 27.11 -10.01
C LYS A 76 6.78 28.40 -9.24
N ALA A 77 6.75 28.35 -7.91
CA ALA A 77 6.62 29.53 -7.06
C ALA A 77 7.83 30.47 -7.21
N ALA A 78 9.05 29.94 -7.18
CA ALA A 78 10.27 30.73 -7.37
C ALA A 78 10.34 31.41 -8.75
N ARG A 79 9.91 30.71 -9.82
CA ARG A 79 9.83 31.30 -11.17
C ARG A 79 8.84 32.46 -11.27
N LYS A 80 7.72 32.41 -10.54
CA LYS A 80 6.73 33.51 -10.52
C LYS A 80 7.24 34.76 -9.81
N VAL A 81 8.16 34.62 -8.85
CA VAL A 81 8.77 35.75 -8.13
C VAL A 81 9.76 36.49 -9.04
N ASN A 82 10.59 35.78 -9.81
CA ASN A 82 11.56 36.40 -10.74
C ASN A 82 10.93 37.06 -11.99
N GLN A 83 9.62 36.92 -12.21
CA GLN A 83 8.90 37.54 -13.32
C GLN A 83 8.14 38.82 -12.92
N ARG A 84 8.24 39.23 -11.65
CA ARG A 84 7.77 40.52 -11.15
C ARG A 84 8.97 41.43 -10.91
#